data_AF-A0A2M7UC45-F1
#
_entry.id   AF-A0A2M7UC45-F1
#
_cell.length_a   1.000
_cell.length_b   1.000
_cell.length_c   1.000
_cell.angle_alpha   90.00
_cell.angle_beta   90.00
_cell.angle_gamma   90.00
#
_symmetry.space_group_name_H-M   'P 1'
#
loop_
_entity.id
_entity.type
_entity.pdbx_description
1 polymer ?
#
loop_
_entity_poly.entity_id
_entity_poly.type
_entity_poly.pdbx_seq_one_letter_code
_entity_poly.pdbx_strand_id
1 'polypeptide(L)'
;MNFFFRKLFSNHIKPEEEGEFLVRLVSGSAFSVFSDEQFRRMINFEKRKQIEQDRIFNELVVTGLILLLMMINDFLPDIDPERKQFWHDIKEGIPDLFVNWLKEVGVGDKFAGIWKKLIYLRWDEYKKEQSATRRMFLGSALGDIQNEAFKDAAVRVETTTIGSLLHITRGNAKPRRISGELYGAKLNDPLRKHLCTWLSTLNHKLETRVGW
;
A
#
# COMPACT_ATOMS: atom_id res chain seq x y z
N MET A 1 23.57 1.15 6.85
CA MET A 1 23.66 0.34 8.08
C MET A 1 23.64 -1.13 7.66
N ASN A 2 24.73 -1.86 7.88
CA ASN A 2 24.98 -3.20 7.32
C ASN A 2 23.93 -4.24 7.78
N PHE A 3 23.50 -5.13 6.86
CA PHE A 3 22.61 -6.28 7.09
C PHE A 3 23.02 -7.13 8.31
N PHE A 4 24.34 -7.25 8.55
CA PHE A 4 24.92 -7.92 9.71
C PHE A 4 24.50 -7.32 11.07
N PHE A 5 24.30 -6.00 11.18
CA PHE A 5 23.87 -5.38 12.44
C PHE A 5 22.39 -5.63 12.71
N ARG A 6 21.53 -5.75 11.69
CA ARG A 6 20.11 -6.08 11.91
C ARG A 6 19.91 -7.48 12.47
N LYS A 7 20.72 -8.45 12.05
CA LYS A 7 20.63 -9.85 12.50
C LYS A 7 20.99 -10.02 13.99
N LEU A 8 21.82 -9.12 14.54
CA LEU A 8 22.17 -9.11 15.98
C LEU A 8 21.05 -8.55 16.87
N PHE A 9 20.19 -7.67 16.36
CA PHE A 9 19.07 -7.07 17.11
C PHE A 9 17.70 -7.67 16.78
N SER A 10 17.56 -8.43 15.69
CA SER A 10 16.27 -8.97 15.23
C SER A 10 15.62 -9.97 16.18
N ASN A 11 16.38 -10.56 17.10
CA ASN A 11 15.84 -11.52 18.08
C ASN A 11 15.19 -10.84 19.31
N HIS A 12 15.17 -9.50 19.39
CA HIS A 12 14.68 -8.78 20.58
C HIS A 12 13.56 -7.77 20.28
N ILE A 13 13.30 -7.46 19.00
CA ILE A 13 12.20 -6.55 18.63
C ILE A 13 10.92 -7.37 18.64
N LYS A 14 9.90 -6.89 19.35
CA LYS A 14 8.59 -7.54 19.36
C LYS A 14 7.83 -7.26 18.05
N PRO A 15 6.98 -8.18 17.57
CA PRO A 15 6.14 -7.94 16.39
C PRO A 15 5.38 -6.62 16.45
N GLU A 16 4.83 -6.28 17.62
CA GLU A 16 4.05 -5.05 17.82
C GLU A 16 4.90 -3.80 17.58
N GLU A 17 6.13 -3.76 18.11
CA GLU A 17 7.03 -2.61 17.98
C GLU A 17 7.45 -2.36 16.51
N GLU A 18 7.77 -3.44 15.78
CA GLU A 18 8.08 -3.32 14.35
C GLU A 18 6.83 -2.96 13.53
N GLY A 19 5.68 -3.56 13.87
CA GLY A 19 4.41 -3.26 13.23
C GLY A 19 4.00 -1.79 13.39
N GLU A 20 4.12 -1.23 14.60
CA GLU A 20 3.86 0.19 14.87
C GLU A 20 4.79 1.09 14.06
N PHE A 21 6.08 0.76 14.01
CA PHE A 21 7.04 1.50 13.20
C PHE A 21 6.63 1.52 11.71
N LEU A 22 6.30 0.36 11.15
CA LEU A 22 5.90 0.22 9.75
C LEU A 22 4.60 0.98 9.45
N VAL A 23 3.60 0.86 10.34
CA VAL A 23 2.33 1.60 10.25
C VAL A 23 2.54 3.12 10.26
N ARG A 24 3.40 3.62 11.16
CA ARG A 24 3.73 5.06 11.25
C ARG A 24 4.51 5.52 10.02
N LEU A 25 5.44 4.72 9.52
CA LEU A 25 6.21 5.01 8.30
C LEU A 25 5.29 5.13 7.07
N VAL A 26 4.37 4.19 6.92
CA VAL A 26 3.34 4.22 5.86
C VAL A 26 2.45 5.46 5.99
N SER A 27 1.90 5.70 7.18
CA SER A 27 0.96 6.80 7.43
C SER A 27 1.64 8.16 7.22
N GLY A 28 2.88 8.31 7.68
CA GLY A 28 3.70 9.49 7.41
C GLY A 28 3.95 9.69 5.92
N SER A 29 4.23 8.61 5.17
CA SER A 29 4.39 8.69 3.72
C SER A 29 3.10 9.13 3.01
N ALA A 30 1.93 8.64 3.44
CA ALA A 30 0.64 9.06 2.90
C ALA A 30 0.36 10.54 3.18
N PHE A 31 0.68 11.02 4.38
CA PHE A 31 0.57 12.43 4.74
C PHE A 31 1.47 13.34 3.88
N SER A 32 2.69 12.90 3.57
CA SER A 32 3.58 13.63 2.67
C SER A 32 2.98 13.80 1.27
N VAL A 33 2.34 12.75 0.72
CA VAL A 33 1.64 12.84 -0.59
C VAL A 33 0.42 13.73 -0.49
N PHE A 34 -0.37 13.60 0.57
CA PHE A 34 -1.54 14.44 0.77
C PHE A 34 -1.20 15.94 0.89
N SER A 35 0.00 16.23 1.41
CA SER A 35 0.53 17.59 1.57
C SER A 35 1.27 18.10 0.34
N ASP A 36 1.59 17.24 -0.63
CA ASP A 36 2.29 17.62 -1.85
C ASP A 36 1.43 18.53 -2.74
N GLU A 37 2.02 19.65 -3.18
CA GLU A 37 1.31 20.64 -4.00
C GLU A 37 0.89 20.08 -5.36
N GLN A 38 1.74 19.25 -5.98
CA GLN A 38 1.41 18.69 -7.29
C GLN A 38 0.23 17.74 -7.18
N PHE A 39 0.24 16.86 -6.16
CA PHE A 39 -0.87 15.97 -5.84
C PHE A 39 -2.16 16.76 -5.61
N ARG A 40 -2.12 17.79 -4.76
CA ARG A 40 -3.27 18.65 -4.48
C ARG A 40 -3.84 19.31 -5.72
N ARG A 41 -2.98 19.79 -6.64
CA ARG A 41 -3.41 20.34 -7.94
C ARG A 41 -4.09 19.26 -8.80
N MET A 42 -3.49 18.06 -8.91
CA MET A 42 -4.04 16.97 -9.72
C MET A 42 -5.44 16.53 -9.27
N ILE A 43 -5.72 16.57 -7.97
CA ILE A 43 -7.04 16.23 -7.44
C ILE A 43 -8.00 17.42 -7.38
N ASN A 44 -7.61 18.64 -7.74
CA ASN A 44 -8.39 19.88 -7.51
C ASN A 44 -8.76 20.11 -6.04
N PHE A 45 -7.78 19.95 -5.13
CA PHE A 45 -7.96 19.95 -3.68
C PHE A 45 -8.77 21.15 -3.14
N GLU A 46 -8.39 22.37 -3.53
CA GLU A 46 -9.02 23.62 -3.08
C GLU A 46 -10.51 23.74 -3.44
N LYS A 47 -10.96 23.01 -4.46
CA LYS A 47 -12.36 23.02 -4.90
C LYS A 47 -13.20 21.94 -4.21
N ARG A 48 -12.57 21.08 -3.41
CA ARG A 48 -13.25 19.97 -2.73
C ARG A 48 -13.69 20.41 -1.34
N LYS A 49 -14.85 19.92 -0.92
CA LYS A 49 -15.31 20.02 0.46
C LYS A 49 -14.38 19.20 1.37
N GLN A 50 -14.25 19.62 2.64
CA GLN A 50 -13.44 18.93 3.65
C GLN A 50 -13.68 17.42 3.69
N ILE A 51 -14.96 16.99 3.67
CA ILE A 51 -15.33 15.57 3.69
C ILE A 51 -14.67 14.77 2.54
N GLU A 52 -14.55 15.38 1.36
CA GLU A 52 -13.91 14.71 0.22
C GLU A 52 -12.38 14.75 0.32
N GLN A 53 -11.81 15.80 0.93
CA GLN A 53 -10.39 15.86 1.24
C GLN A 53 -10.01 14.78 2.26
N ASP A 54 -10.78 14.65 3.34
CA ASP A 54 -10.61 13.62 4.38
C ASP A 54 -10.73 12.21 3.79
N ARG A 55 -11.71 12.01 2.91
CA ARG A 55 -11.87 10.73 2.20
C ARG A 55 -10.62 10.40 1.38
N ILE A 56 -10.10 11.36 0.60
CA ILE A 56 -8.89 11.14 -0.21
C ILE A 56 -7.69 10.82 0.68
N PHE A 57 -7.52 11.53 1.79
CA PHE A 57 -6.48 11.22 2.76
C PHE A 57 -6.61 9.78 3.29
N ASN A 58 -7.82 9.36 3.66
CA ASN A 58 -8.07 8.01 4.14
C ASN A 58 -7.74 6.96 3.08
N GLU A 59 -8.06 7.21 1.81
CA GLU A 59 -7.67 6.30 0.71
C GLU A 59 -6.15 6.19 0.56
N LEU A 60 -5.39 7.28 0.72
CA LEU A 60 -3.93 7.23 0.68
C LEU A 60 -3.39 6.37 1.83
N VAL A 61 -3.84 6.61 3.07
CA VAL A 61 -3.38 5.85 4.24
C VAL A 61 -3.68 4.36 4.07
N VAL A 62 -4.92 4.00 3.74
CA VAL A 62 -5.30 2.60 3.57
C VAL A 62 -4.52 1.96 2.41
N THR A 63 -4.33 2.67 1.29
CA THR A 63 -3.54 2.14 0.16
C THR A 63 -2.13 1.76 0.61
N GLY A 64 -1.46 2.62 1.38
CA GLY A 64 -0.14 2.33 1.91
C GLY A 64 -0.13 1.13 2.87
N LEU A 65 -1.17 0.97 3.69
CA LEU A 65 -1.31 -0.18 4.59
C LEU A 65 -1.54 -1.47 3.78
N ILE A 66 -2.34 -1.42 2.71
CA ILE A 66 -2.53 -2.57 1.82
C ILE A 66 -1.22 -2.92 1.10
N LEU A 67 -0.43 -1.94 0.67
CA LEU A 67 0.90 -2.20 0.11
C LEU A 67 1.78 -2.97 1.10
N LEU A 68 1.81 -2.55 2.37
CA LEU A 68 2.55 -3.24 3.42
C LEU A 68 2.04 -4.68 3.64
N LEU A 69 0.72 -4.87 3.74
CA LEU A 69 0.12 -6.19 3.91
C LEU A 69 0.44 -7.12 2.73
N MET A 70 0.35 -6.61 1.50
CA MET A 70 0.66 -7.37 0.30
C MET A 70 2.15 -7.73 0.26
N MET A 71 3.03 -6.80 0.64
CA MET A 71 4.46 -7.03 0.71
C MET A 71 4.77 -8.18 1.69
N ILE A 72 4.29 -8.10 2.93
CA ILE A 72 4.49 -9.18 3.91
C ILE A 72 3.94 -10.50 3.36
N ASN A 73 2.74 -10.47 2.77
CA ASN A 73 2.12 -11.67 2.21
C ASN A 73 2.93 -12.30 1.06
N ASP A 74 3.57 -11.50 0.21
CA ASP A 74 4.35 -11.98 -0.92
C ASP A 74 5.67 -12.61 -0.44
N PHE A 75 6.29 -12.10 0.64
CA PHE A 75 7.56 -12.64 1.17
C PHE A 75 7.38 -13.80 2.17
N LEU A 76 6.21 -13.95 2.81
CA LEU A 76 5.95 -15.00 3.80
C LEU A 76 6.35 -16.43 3.37
N PRO A 77 6.16 -16.87 2.11
CA PRO A 77 6.59 -18.19 1.67
C PRO A 77 8.09 -18.44 1.81
N ASP A 78 8.90 -17.42 1.52
CA ASP A 78 10.36 -17.48 1.39
C ASP A 78 11.12 -17.12 2.68
N ILE A 79 10.40 -16.63 3.70
CA ILE A 79 10.96 -16.31 5.02
C ILE A 79 11.32 -17.59 5.77
N ASP A 80 12.42 -17.54 6.52
CA ASP A 80 12.84 -18.59 7.46
C ASP A 80 11.68 -19.00 8.39
N PRO A 81 11.33 -20.30 8.53
CA PRO A 81 10.28 -20.78 9.42
C PRO A 81 10.30 -20.15 10.83
N GLU A 82 11.48 -19.92 11.42
CA GLU A 82 11.61 -19.31 12.75
C GLU A 82 11.08 -17.86 12.79
N ARG A 83 11.09 -17.17 11.64
CA ARG A 83 10.63 -15.78 11.49
C ARG A 83 9.22 -15.68 10.89
N LYS A 84 8.64 -16.79 10.40
CA LYS A 84 7.30 -16.76 9.79
C LYS A 84 6.24 -16.29 10.78
N GLN A 85 6.28 -16.78 12.02
CA GLN A 85 5.32 -16.36 13.05
C GLN A 85 5.42 -14.85 13.34
N PHE A 86 6.64 -14.33 13.48
CA PHE A 86 6.87 -12.90 13.68
C PHE A 86 6.21 -12.03 12.59
N TRP A 87 6.39 -12.38 11.32
CA TRP A 87 5.80 -11.63 10.21
C TRP A 87 4.30 -11.85 10.05
N HIS A 88 3.81 -13.03 10.42
CA HIS A 88 2.39 -13.32 10.51
C HIS A 88 1.71 -12.43 11.57
N ASP A 89 2.30 -12.32 12.75
CA ASP A 89 1.77 -11.49 13.85
C ASP A 89 1.73 -10.01 13.47
N ILE A 90 2.76 -9.51 12.79
CA ILE A 90 2.75 -8.13 12.23
C ILE A 90 1.59 -7.97 11.24
N LYS A 91 1.45 -8.90 10.28
CA LYS A 91 0.43 -8.82 9.23
C LYS A 91 -0.97 -8.76 9.84
N GLU A 92 -1.29 -9.66 10.77
CA GLU A 92 -2.59 -9.71 11.41
C GLU A 92 -2.82 -8.53 12.36
N GLY A 93 -1.75 -7.99 12.97
CA GLY A 93 -1.80 -6.86 13.89
C GLY A 93 -1.97 -5.49 13.23
N ILE A 94 -1.58 -5.30 11.95
CA ILE A 94 -1.57 -3.98 11.28
C ILE A 94 -2.87 -3.16 11.46
N PRO A 95 -4.09 -3.71 11.25
CA PRO A 95 -5.32 -2.94 11.43
C PRO A 95 -5.50 -2.43 12.86
N ASP A 96 -5.10 -3.22 13.84
CA ASP A 96 -5.23 -2.92 15.26
C ASP A 96 -4.18 -1.92 15.71
N LEU A 97 -2.92 -2.11 15.30
CA LEU A 97 -1.82 -1.19 15.55
C LEU A 97 -2.11 0.19 14.96
N PHE A 98 -2.65 0.26 13.74
CA PHE A 98 -3.03 1.53 13.13
C PHE A 98 -4.13 2.26 13.90
N VAL A 99 -5.18 1.54 14.29
CA VAL A 99 -6.29 2.15 15.04
C VAL A 99 -5.87 2.56 16.45
N ASN A 100 -5.03 1.78 17.12
CA ASN A 100 -4.48 2.15 18.42
C ASN A 100 -3.63 3.42 18.32
N TRP A 101 -2.78 3.50 17.30
CA TRP A 101 -2.01 4.71 17.03
C TRP A 101 -2.90 5.93 16.74
N LEU A 102 -4.01 5.77 15.99
CA LEU A 102 -4.97 6.86 15.79
C LEU A 102 -5.56 7.37 17.11
N LYS A 103 -5.83 6.49 18.07
CA LYS A 103 -6.32 6.88 19.41
C LYS A 103 -5.28 7.66 20.19
N GLU A 104 -4.02 7.24 20.14
CA GLU A 104 -2.90 7.94 20.79
C GLU A 104 -2.75 9.38 20.30
N VAL A 105 -3.03 9.63 19.01
CA VAL A 105 -2.99 10.98 18.41
C VAL A 105 -4.33 11.73 18.53
N GLY A 106 -5.28 11.22 19.31
CA GLY A 106 -6.52 11.91 19.68
C GLY A 106 -7.72 11.67 18.76
N VAL A 107 -7.66 10.70 17.84
CA VAL A 107 -8.83 10.32 17.03
C VAL A 107 -9.80 9.49 17.88
N GLY A 108 -11.06 9.92 17.93
CA GLY A 108 -12.06 9.29 18.79
C GLY A 108 -12.34 7.82 18.45
N ASP A 109 -12.53 7.00 19.50
CA ASP A 109 -12.75 5.55 19.43
C ASP A 109 -13.85 5.12 18.45
N LYS A 110 -14.88 5.96 18.26
CA LYS A 110 -15.99 5.68 17.33
C LYS A 110 -15.53 5.42 15.88
N PHE A 111 -14.34 5.87 15.49
CA PHE A 111 -13.80 5.67 14.15
C PHE A 111 -12.97 4.38 14.01
N ALA A 112 -12.58 3.74 15.11
CA ALA A 112 -11.78 2.52 15.13
C ALA A 112 -12.36 1.41 14.24
N GLY A 113 -13.63 1.06 14.45
CA GLY A 113 -14.29 0.01 13.69
C GLY A 113 -14.45 0.35 12.20
N ILE A 114 -14.60 1.64 11.87
CA ILE A 114 -14.73 2.10 10.49
C ILE A 114 -13.42 1.92 9.74
N TRP A 115 -12.29 2.28 10.37
CA TRP A 115 -10.97 2.11 9.78
C TRP A 115 -10.60 0.65 9.55
N LYS A 116 -10.80 -0.22 10.56
CA LYS A 116 -10.55 -1.67 10.39
C LYS A 116 -11.38 -2.22 9.23
N LYS A 117 -12.67 -1.88 9.18
CA LYS A 117 -13.56 -2.30 8.08
C LYS A 117 -13.06 -1.80 6.72
N LEU A 118 -12.60 -0.56 6.62
CA LEU A 118 -12.07 -0.01 5.37
C LEU A 118 -10.78 -0.72 4.93
N ILE A 119 -9.87 -1.01 5.86
CA ILE A 119 -8.63 -1.76 5.58
C ILE A 119 -8.97 -3.15 5.04
N TYR A 120 -9.84 -3.91 5.72
CA TYR A 120 -10.22 -5.25 5.23
C TYR A 120 -10.95 -5.21 3.89
N LEU A 121 -11.85 -4.23 3.68
CA LEU A 121 -12.53 -4.06 2.40
C LEU A 121 -11.53 -3.81 1.26
N ARG A 122 -10.57 -2.90 1.47
CA ARG A 122 -9.53 -2.60 0.47
C ARG A 122 -8.58 -3.75 0.24
N TRP A 123 -8.23 -4.50 1.29
CA TRP A 123 -7.44 -5.73 1.18
C TRP A 123 -8.11 -6.74 0.25
N ASP A 124 -9.39 -7.05 0.50
CA ASP A 124 -10.15 -8.01 -0.30
C ASP A 124 -10.30 -7.55 -1.75
N GLU A 125 -10.60 -6.27 -1.95
CA GLU A 125 -10.70 -5.67 -3.29
C GLU A 125 -9.37 -5.80 -4.04
N TYR A 126 -8.24 -5.39 -3.43
CA TYR A 126 -6.96 -5.34 -4.13
C TYR A 126 -6.38 -6.74 -4.34
N LYS A 127 -6.56 -7.65 -3.38
CA LYS A 127 -6.07 -9.02 -3.52
C LYS A 127 -6.78 -9.77 -4.65
N LYS A 128 -8.09 -9.54 -4.84
CA LYS A 128 -8.85 -10.08 -5.99
C LYS A 128 -8.30 -9.57 -7.32
N GLU A 129 -7.93 -8.29 -7.37
CA GLU A 129 -7.42 -7.65 -8.59
C GLU A 129 -5.94 -7.98 -8.88
N GLN A 130 -5.15 -8.38 -7.88
CA GLN A 130 -3.73 -8.70 -8.03
C GLN A 130 -3.47 -9.76 -9.11
N SER A 131 -4.32 -10.80 -9.19
CA SER A 131 -4.20 -11.84 -10.22
C SER A 131 -4.42 -11.30 -11.63
N ALA A 132 -5.32 -10.33 -11.80
CA ALA A 132 -5.53 -9.66 -13.08
C ALA A 132 -4.35 -8.76 -13.44
N THR A 133 -3.84 -8.00 -12.47
CA THR A 133 -2.61 -7.19 -12.63
C THR A 133 -1.42 -8.05 -13.03
N ARG A 134 -1.25 -9.22 -12.41
CA ARG A 134 -0.17 -10.17 -12.75
C ARG A 134 -0.28 -10.66 -14.18
N ARG A 135 -1.47 -11.07 -14.64
CA ARG A 135 -1.66 -11.51 -16.05
C ARG A 135 -1.33 -10.39 -17.03
N MET A 136 -1.77 -9.16 -16.76
CA MET A 136 -1.42 -8.00 -17.58
C MET A 136 0.09 -7.75 -17.62
N PHE A 137 0.75 -7.83 -16.47
CA PHE A 137 2.20 -7.65 -16.36
C PHE A 137 2.96 -8.72 -17.15
N LEU A 138 2.60 -9.99 -16.99
CA LEU A 138 3.21 -11.12 -17.72
C LEU A 138 2.98 -11.05 -19.23
N GLY A 139 1.88 -10.44 -19.69
CA GLY A 139 1.61 -10.20 -21.11
C GLY A 139 2.30 -8.95 -21.69
N SER A 140 3.07 -8.21 -20.88
CA SER A 140 3.81 -7.02 -21.30
C SER A 140 5.29 -7.30 -21.47
N ALA A 141 6.06 -6.36 -22.05
CA ALA A 141 7.53 -6.45 -22.14
C ALA A 141 8.24 -6.60 -20.78
N LEU A 142 7.56 -6.25 -19.67
CA LEU A 142 8.10 -6.45 -18.32
C LEU A 142 7.95 -7.91 -17.83
N GLY A 143 7.12 -8.72 -18.49
CA GLY A 143 6.96 -10.14 -18.21
C GLY A 143 8.22 -10.97 -18.49
N ASP A 144 9.05 -10.50 -19.44
CA ASP A 144 10.30 -11.17 -19.86
C ASP A 144 11.45 -11.02 -18.86
N ILE A 145 11.30 -10.14 -17.87
CA ILE A 145 12.29 -9.95 -16.79
C ILE A 145 12.43 -11.28 -16.03
N GLN A 146 13.64 -11.74 -15.74
CA GLN A 146 13.85 -13.04 -15.06
C GLN A 146 13.74 -12.96 -13.53
N ASN A 147 13.75 -11.75 -12.97
CA ASN A 147 13.72 -11.54 -11.53
C ASN A 147 12.27 -11.59 -11.00
N GLU A 148 11.87 -12.73 -10.43
CA GLU A 148 10.51 -12.91 -9.86
C GLU A 148 10.21 -11.97 -8.69
N ALA A 149 11.17 -11.69 -7.82
CA ALA A 149 10.98 -10.73 -6.73
C ALA A 149 10.67 -9.32 -7.26
N PHE A 150 11.32 -8.91 -8.35
CA PHE A 150 10.99 -7.67 -9.04
C PHE A 150 9.58 -7.70 -9.64
N LYS A 151 9.17 -8.83 -10.25
CA LYS A 151 7.80 -8.98 -10.78
C LYS A 151 6.76 -8.85 -9.68
N ASP A 152 6.98 -9.49 -8.54
CA ASP A 152 6.06 -9.45 -7.40
C ASP A 152 5.92 -8.04 -6.85
N ALA A 153 7.04 -7.34 -6.68
CA ALA A 153 7.04 -5.93 -6.30
C ALA A 153 6.29 -5.06 -7.32
N ALA A 154 6.56 -5.23 -8.62
CA ALA A 154 5.91 -4.46 -9.68
C ALA A 154 4.40 -4.72 -9.75
N VAL A 155 3.97 -5.98 -9.64
CA VAL A 155 2.56 -6.36 -9.60
C VAL A 155 1.87 -5.72 -8.40
N ARG A 156 2.45 -5.85 -7.20
CA ARG A 156 1.89 -5.27 -5.98
C ARG A 156 1.78 -3.74 -6.04
N VAL A 157 2.81 -3.06 -6.53
CA VAL A 157 2.81 -1.60 -6.72
C VAL A 157 1.74 -1.20 -7.74
N GLU A 158 1.62 -1.91 -8.85
CA GLU A 158 0.62 -1.58 -9.87
C GLU A 158 -0.81 -1.85 -9.37
N THR A 159 -1.05 -2.95 -8.66
CA THR A 159 -2.35 -3.26 -8.06
C THR A 159 -2.80 -2.16 -7.11
N THR A 160 -1.91 -1.73 -6.20
CA THR A 160 -2.20 -0.64 -5.25
C THR A 160 -2.33 0.73 -5.94
N THR A 161 -1.56 0.97 -7.00
CA THR A 161 -1.68 2.18 -7.83
C THR A 161 -3.04 2.28 -8.51
N ILE A 162 -3.48 1.21 -9.18
CA ILE A 162 -4.77 1.18 -9.87
C ILE A 162 -5.90 1.30 -8.85
N GLY A 163 -5.86 0.50 -7.78
CA GLY A 163 -6.87 0.54 -6.73
C GLY A 163 -7.03 1.94 -6.14
N SER A 164 -5.93 2.57 -5.71
CA SER A 164 -5.95 3.91 -5.12
C SER A 164 -6.46 4.97 -6.08
N LEU A 165 -6.02 4.95 -7.34
CA LEU A 165 -6.50 5.87 -8.36
C LEU A 165 -8.02 5.75 -8.52
N LEU A 166 -8.54 4.51 -8.60
CA LEU A 166 -9.97 4.28 -8.74
C LEU A 166 -10.74 4.81 -7.53
N HIS A 167 -10.27 4.62 -6.31
CA HIS A 167 -10.98 5.15 -5.14
C HIS A 167 -10.85 6.66 -5.01
N ILE A 168 -9.68 7.25 -5.26
CA ILE A 168 -9.49 8.70 -5.25
C ILE A 168 -10.40 9.37 -6.29
N THR A 169 -10.52 8.77 -7.49
CA THR A 169 -11.33 9.30 -8.59
C THR A 169 -12.80 8.84 -8.57
N ARG A 170 -13.22 8.05 -7.57
CA ARG A 170 -14.55 7.42 -7.49
C ARG A 170 -14.91 6.59 -8.73
N GLY A 171 -13.92 5.91 -9.30
CA GLY A 171 -14.06 5.05 -10.47
C GLY A 171 -14.02 5.79 -11.80
N ASN A 172 -13.93 7.12 -11.81
CA ASN A 172 -13.89 7.90 -13.05
C ASN A 172 -12.63 7.67 -13.89
N ALA A 173 -11.57 7.11 -13.28
CA ALA A 173 -10.37 6.68 -13.99
C ALA A 173 -10.46 5.27 -14.60
N LYS A 174 -11.59 4.55 -14.44
CA LYS A 174 -11.79 3.28 -15.15
C LYS A 174 -11.76 3.52 -16.66
N PRO A 175 -11.05 2.69 -17.45
CA PRO A 175 -11.12 2.78 -18.90
C PRO A 175 -12.54 2.43 -19.33
N ARG A 176 -13.08 3.15 -20.34
CA ARG A 176 -14.29 2.69 -21.02
C ARG A 176 -13.96 1.36 -21.68
N ARG A 177 -14.78 0.32 -21.46
CA ARG A 177 -14.63 -0.98 -22.12
C ARG A 177 -14.57 -0.76 -23.64
N ILE A 178 -13.38 -0.94 -24.21
CA ILE A 178 -13.17 -1.18 -25.63
C ILE A 178 -12.49 -2.55 -25.63
N SER A 179 -13.13 -3.54 -26.26
CA SER A 179 -12.59 -4.89 -26.55
C SER A 179 -12.29 -5.89 -25.41
N GLY A 180 -13.13 -5.99 -24.37
CA GLY A 180 -13.23 -7.24 -23.59
C GLY A 180 -12.08 -7.60 -22.62
N GLU A 181 -10.94 -6.94 -22.70
CA GLU A 181 -9.88 -7.02 -21.71
C GLU A 181 -10.02 -5.86 -20.73
N LEU A 182 -10.40 -6.21 -19.50
CA LEU A 182 -10.67 -5.27 -18.43
C LEU A 182 -9.36 -4.97 -17.68
N TYR A 183 -9.31 -3.77 -17.10
CA TYR A 183 -8.30 -3.25 -16.16
C TYR A 183 -7.14 -2.48 -16.80
N GLY A 184 -7.19 -1.17 -16.59
CA GLY A 184 -6.18 -0.22 -17.04
C GLY A 184 -6.66 1.19 -16.77
N ALA A 185 -6.37 1.73 -15.59
CA ALA A 185 -6.41 3.18 -15.40
C ALA A 185 -5.78 3.88 -16.62
N LYS A 186 -6.31 5.03 -17.06
CA LYS A 186 -5.72 5.78 -18.19
C LYS A 186 -4.19 5.83 -17.99
N LEU A 187 -3.43 5.11 -18.84
CA LEU A 187 -2.00 4.87 -18.60
C LEU A 187 -1.21 6.19 -18.49
N ASN A 188 -1.70 7.22 -19.18
CA ASN A 188 -1.17 8.58 -19.19
C ASN A 188 -1.79 9.54 -18.15
N ASP A 189 -2.60 9.04 -17.21
CA ASP A 189 -3.14 9.85 -16.12
C ASP A 189 -1.98 10.36 -15.23
N PRO A 190 -1.79 11.69 -15.11
CA PRO A 190 -0.74 12.26 -14.24
C PRO A 190 -0.86 11.79 -12.80
N LEU A 191 -2.08 11.63 -12.28
CA LEU A 191 -2.32 11.16 -10.92
C LEU A 191 -1.88 9.71 -10.76
N ARG A 192 -2.12 8.85 -11.75
CA ARG A 192 -1.62 7.47 -11.75
C ARG A 192 -0.10 7.44 -11.65
N LYS A 193 0.60 8.25 -12.46
CA LYS A 193 2.07 8.30 -12.47
C LYS A 193 2.62 8.76 -11.11
N HIS A 194 1.99 9.77 -10.52
CA HIS A 194 2.39 10.26 -9.20
C HIS A 194 2.16 9.20 -8.11
N LEU A 195 0.99 8.54 -8.10
CA LEU A 195 0.70 7.45 -7.15
C LEU A 195 1.66 6.27 -7.33
N CYS A 196 1.95 5.87 -8.57
CA CYS A 196 2.91 4.81 -8.88
C CYS A 196 4.31 5.15 -8.36
N THR A 197 4.76 6.40 -8.55
CA THR A 197 6.06 6.87 -8.06
C THR A 197 6.13 6.83 -6.54
N TRP A 198 5.08 7.32 -5.87
CA TRP A 198 4.99 7.25 -4.42
C TRP A 198 5.01 5.81 -3.91
N LEU A 199 4.17 4.93 -4.45
CA LEU A 199 4.05 3.54 -4.00
C LEU A 199 5.33 2.74 -4.29
N SER A 200 6.00 3.00 -5.41
CA SER A 200 7.33 2.42 -5.69
C SER A 200 8.37 2.87 -4.66
N THR A 201 8.38 4.16 -4.33
CA THR A 201 9.30 4.72 -3.32
C THR A 201 9.02 4.16 -1.93
N LEU A 202 7.73 4.03 -1.56
CA LEU A 202 7.32 3.44 -0.29
C LEU A 202 7.69 1.95 -0.24
N ASN A 203 7.42 1.18 -1.29
CA ASN A 203 7.80 -0.22 -1.40
C ASN A 203 9.31 -0.40 -1.19
N HIS A 204 10.14 0.38 -1.88
CA HIS A 204 11.58 0.31 -1.73
C HIS A 204 12.05 0.67 -0.29
N LYS A 205 11.45 1.68 0.34
CA LYS A 205 11.74 2.03 1.74
C LYS A 205 11.38 0.90 2.70
N LEU A 206 10.24 0.25 2.48
CA LEU A 206 9.78 -0.88 3.28
C LEU A 206 10.70 -2.10 3.10
N GLU A 207 11.01 -2.50 1.87
CA GLU A 207 11.96 -3.58 1.58
C GLU A 207 13.32 -3.30 2.21
N THR A 208 13.83 -2.07 2.06
CA THR A 208 15.08 -1.65 2.69
C THR A 208 15.01 -1.65 4.21
N ARG A 209 13.86 -1.35 4.84
CA ARG A 209 13.67 -1.44 6.30
C ARG A 209 13.67 -2.89 6.77
N VAL A 210 12.98 -3.75 6.05
CA VAL A 210 12.77 -5.13 6.44
C VAL A 210 14.00 -6.00 6.13
N GLY A 211 14.79 -5.63 5.12
CA GLY A 211 15.97 -6.36 4.69
C GLY A 211 15.64 -7.61 3.88
N TRP A 212 14.62 -7.52 3.03
CA TRP A 212 14.28 -8.51 2.01
C TRP A 212 14.95 -8.16 0.69
#